data_AF-A0A3B9SWC4-F1
#
_entry.id   AF-A0A3B9SWC4-F1
#
_cell.length_a   1.000
_cell.length_b   1.000
_cell.length_c   1.000
_cell.angle_alpha   90.00
_cell.angle_beta   90.00
_cell.angle_gamma   90.00
#
_symmetry.space_group_name_H-M   'P 1'
#
loop_
_entity.id
_entity.type
_entity.pdbx_description
1 polymer ?
#
loop_
_entity_poly.entity_id
_entity_poly.type
_entity_poly.pdbx_seq_one_letter_code
_entity_poly.pdbx_strand_id
1 'polypeptide(L)' 'MVGTGKERQLLGRQGEEEATAYLVKQGYKIIQRNFRCPWGEIDIIAQKGPVLVF' A
#
# COMPACT_ATOMS: atom_id res chain seq x y z
N MET A 1 -7.01 16.72 20.68
CA MET A 1 -8.11 15.95 20.06
C MET A 1 -7.49 14.79 19.32
N VAL A 2 -7.84 13.54 19.67
CA VAL A 2 -7.42 12.36 18.90
C VAL A 2 -8.41 12.24 17.73
N GLY A 3 -7.91 12.22 16.50
CA GLY A 3 -8.75 12.18 15.30
C GLY A 3 -9.71 10.98 15.31
N THR A 4 -10.91 11.20 14.76
CA THR A 4 -11.96 10.19 14.65
C THR A 4 -11.47 8.99 13.83
N GLY A 5 -12.11 7.83 13.99
CA GLY A 5 -11.74 6.62 13.22
C GLY A 5 -11.81 6.84 11.70
N LYS A 6 -12.72 7.70 11.22
CA LYS A 6 -12.84 8.06 9.80
C LYS A 6 -11.63 8.87 9.29
N GLU A 7 -11.13 9.81 10.09
CA GLU A 7 -9.96 10.61 9.72
C GLU A 7 -8.70 9.74 9.61
N ARG A 8 -8.54 8.77 10.52
CA ARG A 8 -7.44 7.79 10.46
C ARG A 8 -7.52 6.90 9.22
N GLN A 9 -8.72 6.44 8.85
CA GLN A 9 -8.91 5.64 7.64
C GLN A 9 -8.61 6.44 6.36
N LEU A 10 -9.03 7.71 6.31
CA LEU A 10 -8.73 8.58 5.18
C LEU A 10 -7.22 8.83 5.04
N LEU A 11 -6.55 9.14 6.15
CA LEU A 11 -5.10 9.34 6.19
C LEU A 11 -4.35 8.08 5.74
N GLY A 12 -4.77 6.90 6.21
CA GLY A 12 -4.20 5.62 5.78
C GLY A 12 -4.33 5.39 4.28
N ARG A 13 -5.53 5.64 3.71
CA ARG A 13 -5.76 5.53 2.26
C ARG A 13 -4.87 6.48 1.46
N GLN A 14 -4.73 7.73 1.91
CA GLN A 14 -3.88 8.72 1.26
C GLN A 14 -2.40 8.29 1.28
N GLY A 15 -1.91 7.80 2.41
CA GLY A 15 -0.55 7.27 2.50
C GLY A 15 -0.30 6.09 1.56
N GLU A 16 -1.28 5.17 1.45
CA GLU A 16 -1.18 4.03 0.51
C GLU A 16 -1.19 4.48 -0.96
N GLU A 17 -1.98 5.49 -1.30
CA GLU A 17 -1.99 6.12 -2.63
C GLU A 17 -0.65 6.79 -2.96
N GLU A 18 -0.07 7.54 -2.02
CA GLU A 18 1.24 8.16 -2.21
C GLU A 18 2.36 7.12 -2.34
N ALA A 19 2.33 6.08 -1.51
CA ALA A 19 3.30 4.98 -1.58
C ALA A 19 3.24 4.23 -2.91
N THR A 20 2.03 3.92 -3.40
CA THR A 20 1.86 3.28 -4.70
C THR A 20 2.30 4.18 -5.86
N ALA A 21 1.96 5.48 -5.81
CA ALA A 21 2.43 6.45 -6.80
C ALA A 21 3.96 6.56 -6.83
N TYR A 22 4.60 6.59 -5.67
CA TYR A 22 6.06 6.58 -5.55
C TYR A 22 6.67 5.32 -6.17
N LEU A 23 6.16 4.13 -5.84
CA LEU A 23 6.64 2.86 -6.38
C LEU A 23 6.53 2.82 -7.91
N VAL A 24 5.40 3.24 -8.46
CA VAL A 24 5.20 3.35 -9.91
C VAL A 24 6.22 4.29 -10.54
N LYS A 25 6.45 5.47 -9.93
CA LYS A 25 7.47 6.42 -10.40
C LYS A 25 8.89 5.85 -10.35
N GLN A 26 9.18 4.94 -9.41
CA GLN A 26 10.46 4.22 -9.31
C GLN A 26 10.56 3.02 -10.28
N GLY A 27 9.55 2.78 -11.11
CA GLY A 27 9.53 1.70 -12.10
C GLY A 27 9.07 0.36 -11.54
N TYR A 28 8.40 0.34 -10.39
CA TYR A 28 7.73 -0.86 -9.91
C TYR A 28 6.36 -1.01 -10.56
N LYS A 29 5.98 -2.25 -10.85
CA LYS A 29 4.61 -2.65 -11.17
C LYS A 29 3.89 -3.01 -9.87
N ILE A 30 2.77 -2.36 -9.59
CA ILE A 30 1.88 -2.77 -8.50
C ILE A 30 1.19 -4.08 -8.91
N ILE A 31 1.35 -5.11 -8.10
CA ILE A 31 0.77 -6.45 -8.34
C ILE A 31 -0.56 -6.56 -7.60
N GLN A 32 -0.58 -6.15 -6.33
CA GLN A 32 -1.79 -6.16 -5.52
C GLN A 32 -1.72 -5.07 -4.43
N ARG A 33 -2.88 -4.59 -4.02
CA ARG A 33 -3.06 -3.69 -2.86
C ARG A 33 -4.04 -4.34 -1.90
N ASN A 34 -3.93 -4.02 -0.61
CA ASN A 34 -4.84 -4.50 0.43
C ASN A 34 -5.00 -6.04 0.40
N PHE A 35 -3.89 -6.77 0.25
CA PHE A 35 -3.90 -8.23 0.26
C PHE A 35 -4.22 -8.72 1.67
N ARG A 36 -5.16 -9.68 1.75
CA ARG A 36 -5.60 -10.27 3.01
C ARG A 36 -5.71 -11.78 2.84
N CYS A 37 -5.22 -12.51 3.82
CA CYS A 37 -5.38 -13.96 3.93
C CYS A 37 -5.65 -14.34 5.39
N PRO A 38 -6.00 -15.60 5.70
CA PRO A 38 -6.23 -16.03 7.08
C PRO A 38 -5.04 -15.79 8.04
N TRP A 39 -3.84 -15.61 7.49
CA TRP A 39 -2.59 -15.52 8.23
C TRP A 39 -2.10 -14.08 8.40
N GLY A 40 -2.74 -13.09 7.76
CA GLY A 40 -2.32 -11.69 7.86
C GLY A 40 -2.75 -10.82 6.69
N GLU A 41 -2.16 -9.63 6.65
CA GLU A 41 -2.39 -8.61 5.63
C GLU A 41 -1.08 -8.04 5.11
N ILE A 42 -1.09 -7.61 3.86
CA ILE A 42 -0.03 -6.85 3.21
C ILE A 42 -0.68 -5.67 2.49
N ASP A 43 -0.21 -4.47 2.78
CA ASP A 43 -0.79 -3.25 2.22
C ASP A 43 -0.51 -3.13 0.71
N ILE A 44 0.72 -3.37 0.27
CA ILE A 44 1.13 -3.23 -1.13
C ILE A 44 2.09 -4.36 -1.51
N ILE A 45 1.79 -5.06 -2.62
CA ILE A 45 2.72 -6.00 -3.26
C ILE A 45 3.14 -5.39 -4.60
N ALA A 46 4.44 -5.24 -4.82
CA ALA A 46 4.97 -4.64 -6.04
C ALA A 46 6.20 -5.39 -6.58
N GLN A 47 6.50 -5.22 -7.87
CA GLN A 47 7.58 -5.92 -8.55
C GLN A 47 8.42 -4.98 -9.41
N LYS A 48 9.76 -5.13 -9.36
CA LYS A 48 10.70 -4.48 -10.28
C LYS A 48 11.67 -5.51 -10.84
N GLY A 49 11.47 -5.89 -12.10
CA GLY A 49 12.20 -7.00 -12.72
C GLY A 49 12.01 -8.30 -11.90
N PRO A 50 13.08 -8.96 -11.44
CA PRO A 50 12.98 -10.19 -10.65
C PRO A 50 12.67 -9.94 -9.17
N VAL A 51 12.66 -8.68 -8.70
CA VAL A 51 12.48 -8.36 -7.28
C VAL A 51 11.00 -8.15 -6.97
N LEU A 52 10.49 -8.89 -5.98
CA LEU A 52 9.17 -8.72 -5.37
C LEU A 52 9.32 -8.06 -4.00
N VAL A 53 8.51 -7.04 -3.70
CA VAL A 53 8.51 -6.30 -2.42
C VAL A 53 7.10 -6.27 -1.82
N PHE A 54 7.03 -6.31 -0.48
CA PHE A 54 5.80 -6.30 0.31
C PHE A 54 6.03 -5.70 1.70
#